data_AF-A0A7V6Y581-F1
#
_entry.id   AF-A0A7V6Y581-F1
#
_cell.length_a   1.000
_cell.length_b   1.000
_cell.length_c   1.000
_cell.angle_alpha   90.00
_cell.angle_beta   90.00
_cell.angle_gamma   90.00
#
_symmetry.space_group_name_H-M   'P 1'
#
loop_
_entity.id
_entity.type
_entity.pdbx_description
1 polymer ?
#
loop_
_entity_poly.entity_id
_entity_poly.type
_entity_poly.pdbx_seq_one_letter_code
_entity_poly.pdbx_strand_id
1 'polypeptide(L)'
;DTAIDALLQDMLKLGANRKSDIISKIAGGAQMFKMKAESSIMQIGKRNVEAVKAKLNELDIKIVAEDVEGNYGRTIEFFCETGELTIKTIGHGVRIL
;
A
#
# COMPACT_ATOMS: atom_id res chain seq x y z
N ASP A 1 -1.99 -9.49 7.89
CA ASP A 1 -1.31 -8.59 8.83
C ASP A 1 0.18 -8.89 9.04
N THR A 2 0.68 -10.11 8.83
CA THR A 2 2.09 -10.49 9.11
C THR A 2 3.12 -10.08 8.05
N ALA A 3 2.69 -9.70 6.85
CA ALA A 3 3.60 -9.42 5.73
C ALA A 3 4.51 -8.21 5.99
N ILE A 4 3.99 -7.16 6.64
CA ILE A 4 4.76 -5.95 6.94
C ILE A 4 5.84 -6.25 7.97
N ASP A 5 5.51 -7.00 9.03
CA ASP A 5 6.49 -7.40 10.04
C ASP A 5 7.60 -8.26 9.44
N ALA A 6 7.24 -9.26 8.62
CA ALA A 6 8.21 -10.14 7.99
C ALA A 6 9.16 -9.36 7.07
N LEU A 7 8.63 -8.48 6.22
CA LEU A 7 9.42 -7.66 5.32
C LEU A 7 10.35 -6.72 6.11
N LEU A 8 9.84 -6.06 7.14
CA LEU A 8 10.65 -5.21 8.00
C LEU A 8 11.80 -5.99 8.62
N GLN A 9 11.54 -7.17 9.19
CA GLN A 9 12.60 -8.01 9.78
C GLN A 9 13.67 -8.39 8.77
N ASP A 10 13.28 -8.73 7.54
CA ASP A 10 14.24 -9.09 6.50
C ASP A 10 15.07 -7.89 6.03
N MET A 11 14.45 -6.70 5.90
CA MET A 11 15.18 -5.46 5.62
C MET A 11 16.20 -5.12 6.71
N LEU A 12 15.82 -5.28 7.99
CA LEU A 12 16.73 -5.04 9.12
C LEU A 12 17.91 -6.04 9.13
N LYS A 13 17.66 -7.32 8.82
CA LYS A 13 18.73 -8.33 8.68
C LYS A 13 19.71 -8.01 7.55
N LEU A 14 19.24 -7.36 6.49
CA LEU A 14 20.07 -6.88 5.38
C LEU A 14 20.84 -5.60 5.72
N GLY A 15 20.67 -5.05 6.92
CA GLY A 15 21.43 -3.90 7.42
C GLY A 15 20.71 -2.55 7.32
N ALA A 16 19.43 -2.52 6.95
CA ALA A 16 18.66 -1.28 6.93
C ALA A 16 18.55 -0.69 8.35
N ASN A 17 18.78 0.62 8.48
CA ASN A 17 18.53 1.33 9.72
C ASN A 17 17.04 1.69 9.81
N ARG A 18 16.38 1.18 10.86
CA ARG A 18 14.94 1.37 11.09
C ARG A 18 14.48 2.84 11.02
N LYS A 19 15.28 3.78 11.51
CA LYS A 19 14.87 5.19 11.66
C LYS A 19 15.17 6.04 10.43
N SER A 20 16.26 5.77 9.72
CA SER A 20 16.72 6.61 8.62
C SER A 20 16.38 6.04 7.24
N ASP A 21 16.27 4.72 7.11
CA ASP A 21 16.29 4.08 5.80
C ASP A 21 14.90 3.52 5.41
N ILE A 22 13.93 3.52 6.33
CA ILE A 22 12.63 2.88 6.12
C ILE A 22 11.53 3.92 5.98
N ILE A 23 10.95 3.96 4.78
CA ILE A 23 9.74 4.69 4.43
C ILE A 23 8.73 3.74 3.81
N SER A 24 7.48 4.18 3.67
CA SER A 24 6.44 3.39 3.00
C SER A 24 5.67 4.21 1.96
N LYS A 25 5.30 3.55 0.87
CA LYS A 25 4.30 4.01 -0.10
C LYS A 25 3.25 2.93 -0.22
N ILE A 26 1.97 3.31 -0.28
CA ILE A 26 0.88 2.34 -0.36
C ILE A 26 0.02 2.59 -1.60
N ALA A 27 -0.33 1.51 -2.30
CA ALA A 27 -1.26 1.58 -3.41
C ALA A 27 -2.17 0.36 -3.46
N GLY A 28 -3.43 0.55 -3.87
CA GLY A 28 -4.40 -0.55 -4.00
C GLY A 28 -5.68 -0.35 -3.21
N GLY A 29 -6.35 -1.43 -2.81
CA GLY A 29 -7.61 -1.33 -2.05
C GLY A 29 -8.83 -0.87 -2.86
N ALA A 30 -8.77 -0.91 -4.19
CA ALA A 30 -9.91 -0.55 -5.04
C ALA A 30 -11.10 -1.52 -4.84
N GLN A 31 -12.30 -0.95 -4.88
CA GLN A 31 -13.56 -1.69 -4.92
C GLN A 31 -14.20 -1.55 -6.31
N MET A 32 -13.77 -2.40 -7.24
CA MET A 32 -14.18 -2.34 -8.66
C MET A 32 -15.63 -2.75 -8.89
N PHE A 33 -16.21 -3.57 -8.00
CA PHE A 33 -17.58 -4.07 -8.11
C PHE A 33 -18.46 -3.45 -7.02
N LYS A 34 -19.46 -2.65 -7.43
CA LYS A 34 -20.54 -2.19 -6.56
C LYS A 34 -21.74 -3.12 -6.71
N MET A 35 -21.78 -4.21 -5.95
CA MET A 35 -23.02 -5.01 -5.80
C MET A 35 -23.88 -4.38 -4.71
N LYS A 36 -25.20 -4.28 -4.94
CA LYS A 36 -26.23 -3.64 -4.08
C LYS A 36 -26.49 -4.35 -2.72
N ALA A 37 -25.54 -5.06 -2.14
CA ALA A 37 -25.76 -5.77 -0.89
C ALA A 37 -25.16 -5.01 0.31
N GLU A 38 -26.01 -4.71 1.28
CA GLU A 38 -25.79 -4.01 2.55
C GLU A 38 -24.85 -4.74 3.53
N SER A 39 -23.95 -5.61 3.07
CA SER A 39 -23.06 -6.37 3.96
C SER A 39 -21.65 -5.78 4.01
N SER A 40 -21.19 -5.53 5.24
CA SER A 40 -19.83 -5.12 5.63
C SER A 40 -18.70 -6.02 5.10
N ILE A 41 -19.06 -7.18 4.54
CA ILE A 41 -18.17 -8.17 3.91
C ILE A 41 -17.52 -7.63 2.62
N MET A 42 -18.12 -6.64 1.96
CA MET A 42 -17.66 -6.18 0.63
C MET A 42 -16.61 -5.06 0.62
N GLN A 43 -16.17 -4.55 1.77
CA GLN A 43 -15.15 -3.48 1.85
C GLN A 43 -13.74 -4.01 2.14
N ILE A 44 -13.36 -5.14 1.54
CA ILE A 44 -12.04 -5.76 1.78
C ILE A 44 -10.90 -4.79 1.44
N GLY A 45 -11.03 -4.05 0.33
CA GLY A 45 -10.03 -3.06 -0.07
C GLY A 45 -9.79 -1.99 0.98
N LYS A 46 -10.87 -1.37 1.49
CA LYS A 46 -10.80 -0.37 2.56
C LYS A 46 -10.21 -0.94 3.85
N ARG A 47 -10.67 -2.12 4.29
CA ARG A 47 -10.16 -2.79 5.49
C ARG A 47 -8.67 -3.10 5.39
N ASN A 48 -8.19 -3.50 4.21
CA ASN A 48 -6.77 -3.75 3.99
C ASN A 48 -5.96 -2.45 4.09
N VAL A 49 -6.46 -1.35 3.52
CA VAL A 49 -5.82 -0.04 3.63
C VAL A 49 -5.75 0.42 5.09
N GLU A 50 -6.84 0.29 5.83
CA GLU A 50 -6.90 0.62 7.26
C GLU A 50 -5.93 -0.23 8.08
N ALA A 51 -5.90 -1.56 7.86
CA ALA A 51 -4.99 -2.47 8.55
C ALA A 51 -3.51 -2.15 8.25
N VAL A 52 -3.17 -1.85 7.00
CA VAL A 52 -1.81 -1.46 6.59
C VAL A 52 -1.42 -0.14 7.26
N LYS A 53 -2.30 0.87 7.24
CA LYS A 53 -2.04 2.17 7.89
C LYS A 53 -1.85 2.02 9.39
N ALA A 54 -2.70 1.24 10.05
CA ALA A 54 -2.58 0.97 11.48
C ALA A 54 -1.25 0.28 11.81
N LYS A 55 -0.86 -0.72 11.01
CA LYS A 55 0.37 -1.47 11.25
C LYS A 55 1.64 -0.64 11.00
N LEU A 56 1.66 0.18 9.95
CA LEU A 56 2.77 1.11 9.68
C LEU A 56 2.91 2.13 10.81
N ASN A 57 1.79 2.64 11.33
CA ASN A 57 1.79 3.54 12.48
C ASN A 57 2.29 2.87 13.77
N GLU A 58 1.87 1.64 14.05
CA GLU A 58 2.39 0.85 15.19
C GLU A 58 3.91 0.64 15.10
N LEU A 59 4.43 0.49 13.88
CA LEU A 59 5.86 0.29 13.63
C LEU A 59 6.68 1.58 13.53
N ASP A 60 6.03 2.74 13.65
CA ASP A 60 6.63 4.08 13.46
C ASP A 60 7.25 4.27 12.07
N ILE A 61 6.61 3.73 11.03
CA ILE A 61 7.04 3.84 9.63
C ILE A 61 6.18 4.89 8.93
N LYS A 62 6.81 5.95 8.44
CA LYS A 62 6.12 7.04 7.74
C LYS A 62 5.59 6.59 6.39
N ILE A 63 4.34 6.93 6.09
CA ILE A 63 3.78 6.88 4.75
C ILE A 63 4.14 8.18 4.03
N VAL A 64 4.93 8.08 2.97
CA VAL A 64 5.38 9.26 2.19
C VAL A 64 4.52 9.51 0.95
N ALA A 65 3.80 8.49 0.46
CA ALA A 65 2.84 8.63 -0.63
C ALA A 65 1.78 7.51 -0.58
N GLU A 66 0.58 7.81 -1.10
CA GLU A 66 -0.50 6.82 -1.20
C GLU A 66 -1.41 7.00 -2.43
N ASP A 67 -1.81 5.88 -3.07
CA ASP A 67 -2.90 5.79 -4.06
C ASP A 67 -3.80 4.59 -3.72
N VAL A 68 -4.72 4.85 -2.79
CA VAL A 68 -5.55 3.82 -2.18
C VAL A 68 -7.04 4.00 -2.53
N GLU A 69 -7.81 2.96 -2.29
CA GLU A 69 -9.26 2.92 -2.51
C GLU A 69 -9.64 3.12 -4.00
N GLY A 70 -10.75 3.78 -4.31
CA GLY A 70 -11.25 3.97 -5.68
C GLY A 70 -12.05 2.77 -6.23
N ASN A 71 -12.50 2.88 -7.48
CA ASN A 71 -13.40 1.91 -8.13
C ASN A 71 -12.86 1.36 -9.46
N TYR A 72 -11.54 1.42 -9.66
CA TYR A 72 -10.86 1.01 -10.88
C TYR A 72 -9.64 0.15 -10.57
N GLY A 73 -9.29 -0.73 -11.51
CA GLY A 73 -8.07 -1.52 -11.43
C GLY A 73 -6.83 -0.66 -11.67
N ARG A 74 -5.76 -0.96 -10.94
CA ARG A 74 -4.45 -0.33 -11.10
C ARG A 74 -3.35 -1.39 -11.13
N THR A 75 -2.36 -1.17 -11.99
CA THR A 75 -1.10 -1.91 -12.02
C THR A 75 -0.04 -1.03 -11.37
N ILE A 76 0.82 -1.63 -10.54
CA ILE A 76 1.91 -0.91 -9.88
C ILE A 76 3.26 -1.46 -10.33
N GLU A 77 4.23 -0.58 -10.46
CA GLU A 77 5.65 -0.90 -10.64
C GLU A 77 6.44 -0.14 -9.57
N PHE A 78 7.22 -0.87 -8.78
CA PHE A 78 8.01 -0.28 -7.70
C PHE A 78 9.49 -0.48 -7.96
N PHE A 79 10.22 0.62 -8.09
CA PHE A 79 11.65 0.65 -8.33
C PHE A 79 12.40 0.76 -7.02
N CYS A 80 12.92 -0.35 -6.50
CA CYS A 80 13.61 -0.39 -5.20
C CYS A 80 14.85 0.51 -5.13
N GLU A 81 15.52 0.75 -6.26
CA GLU A 81 16.74 1.58 -6.34
C GLU A 81 16.46 3.06 -6.08
N THR A 82 15.32 3.56 -6.55
CA THR A 82 14.94 4.98 -6.46
C THR A 82 13.82 5.24 -5.45
N GLY A 83 13.10 4.18 -5.05
CA GLY A 83 11.87 4.26 -4.29
C GLY A 83 10.67 4.75 -5.10
N GLU A 84 10.78 4.86 -6.43
CA GLU A 84 9.70 5.33 -7.31
C GLU A 84 8.56 4.30 -7.38
N LEU A 85 7.32 4.76 -7.23
CA LEU A 85 6.12 3.95 -7.38
C LEU A 85 5.30 4.45 -8.57
N THR A 86 5.37 3.74 -9.69
CA THR A 86 4.55 4.00 -10.87
C THR A 86 3.20 3.28 -10.75
N ILE A 87 2.12 4.01 -10.99
CA ILE A 87 0.74 3.50 -10.93
C ILE A 87 0.08 3.75 -12.28
N LYS A 88 -0.34 2.67 -12.93
CA LYS A 88 -1.11 2.70 -14.16
C LYS A 88 -2.55 2.35 -13.88
N THR A 89 -3.45 3.29 -14.09
CA THR A 89 -4.88 3.11 -13.83
C THR A 89 -5.65 2.94 -15.14
N ILE A 90 -6.55 1.95 -15.18
CA ILE A 90 -7.40 1.71 -16.35
C ILE A 90 -8.25 2.96 -16.61
N GLY A 91 -8.08 3.56 -17.79
CA GLY A 91 -8.82 4.75 -18.23
C GLY A 91 -8.40 6.08 -17.59
N HIS A 92 -7.38 6.12 -16.72
CA HIS A 92 -6.96 7.34 -16.01
C HIS A 92 -5.47 7.69 -16.14
N GLY A 93 -4.74 6.97 -17.00
CA GLY A 93 -3.33 7.25 -17.31
C GLY A 93 -2.34 6.69 -16.28
N VAL A 94 -1.16 7.30 -16.24
CA VAL A 94 -0.02 6.90 -15.40
C VAL A 94 0.30 8.01 -14.41
N ARG A 95 0.55 7.66 -13.15
CA ARG A 95 1.04 8.55 -12.10
C ARG A 95 2.31 7.98 -11.49
N ILE A 96 3.21 8.85 -11.08
CA ILE A 96 4.46 8.51 -10.42
C ILE A 96 4.41 9.13 -9.02
N LEU A 97 4.61 8.29 -8.00
CA LEU A 97 4.63 8.65 -6.58
C LEU A 97 6.01 8.43 -5.97
#